data_AF-A0A2I0D5W0-F1
#
_entry.id   AF-A0A2I0D5W0-F1
#
_cell.length_a   1.000
_cell.length_b   1.000
_cell.length_c   1.000
_cell.angle_alpha   90.00
_cell.angle_beta   90.00
_cell.angle_gamma   90.00
#
_symmetry.space_group_name_H-M   'P 1'
#
loop_
_entity.id
_entity.type
_entity.pdbx_description
1 polymer ?
#
loop_
_entity_poly.entity_id
_entity_poly.type
_entity_poly.pdbx_seq_one_letter_code
_entity_poly.pdbx_strand_id
1 'polypeptide(L)'
;MNFERLFDFLETLNANNSKEWMDEHRGQYEAVKADYVKWLEDLDLQLSKLDENYYSSTGKKAINRINNNLLYHPNKPTYKDHFGAGLDKRPKTGDFYIHLGIEECFVAAGFYKPKSELLKSIREAIDYNGDEFKKIINSKSFRNHFDRLMGVEDQLKTSPKGFTQDHKHIDLLRLKSFAAMKPFNRKEILADDFMEEVIEAYKVLLPFRRYLNKAVTV
;
A
#
# COMPACT_ATOMS: atom_id res chain seq x y z
N MET A 1 5.94 -13.90 -13.76
CA MET A 1 6.69 -12.62 -13.73
C MET A 1 8.16 -12.95 -13.54
N ASN A 2 9.08 -12.33 -14.27
CA ASN A 2 10.50 -12.41 -13.92
C ASN A 2 10.86 -11.17 -13.09
N PHE A 3 10.98 -11.36 -11.77
CA PHE A 3 11.29 -10.27 -10.83
C PHE A 3 12.76 -9.83 -10.89
N GLU A 4 13.70 -10.71 -11.25
CA GLU A 4 15.10 -10.33 -11.47
C GLU A 4 15.20 -9.26 -12.54
N ARG A 5 14.54 -9.47 -13.69
CA ARG A 5 14.50 -8.50 -14.79
C ARG A 5 13.87 -7.17 -14.39
N LEU A 6 12.91 -7.16 -13.46
CA LEU A 6 12.33 -5.92 -12.93
C LEU A 6 13.37 -5.15 -12.12
N PHE A 7 14.09 -5.83 -11.23
CA PHE A 7 15.11 -5.17 -10.41
C PHE A 7 16.29 -4.69 -11.24
N ASP A 8 16.79 -5.50 -12.18
CA ASP A 8 17.89 -5.11 -13.07
C ASP A 8 17.53 -3.86 -13.88
N PHE A 9 16.29 -3.77 -14.37
CA PHE A 9 15.80 -2.58 -15.04
C PHE A 9 15.75 -1.36 -14.11
N LEU A 10 15.26 -1.51 -12.88
CA LEU A 10 15.18 -0.38 -11.94
C LEU A 10 16.57 0.10 -11.51
N GLU A 11 17.52 -0.80 -11.30
CA GLU A 11 18.90 -0.46 -10.95
C GLU A 11 19.59 0.32 -12.09
N THR A 12 19.46 -0.16 -13.32
CA THR A 12 20.03 0.51 -14.50
C THR A 12 19.36 1.84 -14.79
N LEU A 13 18.04 1.93 -14.63
CA LEU A 13 17.28 3.19 -14.74
C LEU A 13 17.72 4.19 -13.66
N ASN A 14 17.91 3.75 -12.42
CA ASN A 14 18.30 4.62 -11.33
C ASN A 14 19.71 5.20 -11.55
N ALA A 15 20.64 4.39 -12.06
CA ALA A 15 21.99 4.83 -12.41
C ALA A 15 22.04 5.80 -13.61
N ASN A 16 21.04 5.77 -14.50
CA ASN A 16 21.02 6.54 -15.75
C ASN A 16 19.74 7.39 -15.89
N ASN A 17 19.26 8.01 -14.81
CA ASN A 17 17.92 8.61 -14.71
C ASN A 17 17.74 9.89 -15.56
N SER A 18 17.68 9.73 -16.88
CA SER A 18 17.46 10.76 -17.89
C SER A 18 16.41 10.32 -18.92
N LYS A 19 15.79 11.30 -19.57
CA LYS A 19 14.76 11.02 -20.58
C LYS A 19 15.36 10.32 -21.79
N GLU A 20 16.54 10.76 -22.20
CA GLU A 20 17.29 10.24 -23.34
C GLU A 20 17.57 8.74 -23.16
N TRP A 21 18.05 8.35 -21.96
CA TRP A 21 18.30 6.95 -21.65
C TRP A 21 17.01 6.12 -21.66
N MET A 22 15.93 6.62 -21.06
CA MET A 22 14.62 5.93 -21.08
C MET A 22 14.07 5.78 -22.50
N ASP A 23 14.31 6.74 -23.38
CA ASP A 23 13.86 6.67 -24.78
C ASP A 23 14.60 5.56 -25.54
N GLU A 24 15.91 5.41 -25.33
CA GLU A 24 16.72 4.32 -25.87
C GLU A 24 16.34 2.94 -25.30
N HIS A 25 15.95 2.88 -24.02
CA HIS A 25 15.64 1.63 -23.29
C HIS A 25 14.13 1.35 -23.19
N ARG A 26 13.32 2.09 -23.95
CA ARG A 26 11.85 2.04 -23.85
C ARG A 26 11.27 0.64 -24.08
N GLY A 27 11.87 -0.14 -24.99
CA GLY A 27 11.46 -1.52 -25.24
C GLY A 27 11.61 -2.42 -24.00
N GLN A 28 12.69 -2.24 -23.23
CA GLN A 28 12.93 -2.99 -21.99
C GLN A 28 11.92 -2.60 -20.92
N TYR A 29 11.67 -1.29 -20.76
CA TYR A 29 10.65 -0.78 -19.84
C TYR A 29 9.26 -1.35 -20.13
N GLU A 30 8.80 -1.28 -21.39
CA GLU A 30 7.47 -1.78 -21.74
C GLU A 30 7.36 -3.31 -21.59
N ALA A 31 8.44 -4.07 -21.81
CA ALA A 31 8.47 -5.51 -21.55
C ALA A 31 8.37 -5.84 -20.04
N VAL A 32 9.14 -5.16 -19.18
CA VAL A 32 9.06 -5.32 -17.72
C VAL A 32 7.66 -4.95 -17.21
N LYS A 33 7.14 -3.82 -17.69
CA LYS A 33 5.81 -3.33 -17.34
C LYS A 33 4.70 -4.28 -17.79
N ALA A 34 4.79 -4.86 -18.99
CA ALA A 34 3.81 -5.82 -19.49
C ALA A 34 3.75 -7.08 -18.61
N ASP A 35 4.90 -7.62 -18.22
CA ASP A 35 4.94 -8.78 -17.33
C ASP A 35 4.42 -8.45 -15.93
N TYR A 36 4.72 -7.26 -15.40
CA TYR A 36 4.19 -6.82 -14.12
C TYR A 36 2.67 -6.62 -14.17
N VAL A 37 2.14 -6.04 -15.25
CA VAL A 37 0.69 -5.92 -15.46
C VAL A 37 0.03 -7.29 -15.49
N LYS A 38 0.60 -8.27 -16.19
CA LYS A 38 0.07 -9.64 -16.22
C LYS A 38 0.03 -10.27 -14.83
N TRP A 39 1.11 -10.11 -14.05
CA TRP A 39 1.15 -10.58 -12.67
C TRP A 39 0.08 -9.93 -11.78
N LEU A 40 -0.16 -8.63 -11.96
CA LEU A 40 -1.23 -7.91 -11.27
C LEU A 40 -2.63 -8.37 -11.68
N GLU A 41 -2.83 -8.73 -12.96
CA GLU A 41 -4.10 -9.30 -13.45
C GLU A 41 -4.37 -10.68 -12.82
N ASP A 42 -3.34 -11.53 -12.72
CA ASP A 42 -3.44 -12.82 -12.05
C ASP A 42 -3.73 -12.65 -10.55
N LEU A 43 -3.06 -11.69 -9.88
CA LEU A 43 -3.32 -11.36 -8.48
C LEU A 43 -4.75 -10.84 -8.28
N ASP A 44 -5.21 -9.90 -9.11
CA ASP A 44 -6.58 -9.34 -9.05
C ASP A 44 -7.64 -10.45 -9.17
N LEU A 45 -7.44 -11.40 -10.08
CA LEU A 45 -8.33 -12.55 -10.24
C LEU A 45 -8.35 -13.44 -8.99
N GLN A 46 -7.20 -13.68 -8.34
CA GLN A 46 -7.16 -14.48 -7.13
C GLN A 46 -7.78 -13.78 -5.92
N LEU A 47 -7.51 -12.48 -5.76
CA LEU A 47 -8.11 -11.68 -4.69
C LEU A 47 -9.63 -11.53 -4.86
N SER A 48 -10.13 -11.39 -6.09
CA SER A 48 -11.58 -11.33 -6.36
C SER A 48 -12.34 -12.62 -6.02
N LYS A 49 -11.69 -13.78 -6.10
CA LYS A 49 -12.27 -15.06 -5.66
C LYS A 49 -12.26 -15.23 -4.14
N LEU A 50 -11.36 -14.52 -3.47
CA LEU A 50 -11.12 -14.62 -2.04
C LEU A 50 -12.04 -13.70 -1.21
N ASP A 51 -12.24 -12.46 -1.64
CA ASP A 51 -13.06 -11.48 -0.93
C ASP A 51 -14.27 -11.06 -1.78
N GLU A 52 -15.47 -11.42 -1.32
CA GLU A 52 -16.74 -11.06 -1.96
C GLU A 52 -16.94 -9.54 -2.13
N ASN A 53 -16.24 -8.74 -1.31
CA ASN A 53 -16.31 -7.28 -1.36
C ASN A 53 -15.22 -6.63 -2.24
N TYR A 54 -14.34 -7.44 -2.83
CA TYR A 54 -13.21 -7.00 -3.65
C TYR A 54 -13.66 -6.13 -4.82
N TYR A 55 -12.98 -5.01 -5.02
CA TYR A 55 -13.21 -4.11 -6.14
C TYR A 55 -12.12 -4.29 -7.20
N SER A 56 -12.44 -5.10 -8.22
CA SER A 56 -11.51 -5.38 -9.30
C SER A 56 -11.02 -4.11 -9.99
N SER A 57 -9.70 -4.02 -10.08
CA SER A 57 -8.96 -2.93 -10.67
C SER A 57 -7.99 -3.58 -11.65
N THR A 58 -8.45 -3.89 -12.88
CA THR A 58 -7.65 -4.52 -13.95
C THR A 58 -6.20 -4.04 -13.92
N GLY A 59 -5.19 -4.91 -14.09
CA GLY A 59 -3.78 -4.57 -13.82
C GLY A 59 -3.27 -3.27 -14.48
N LYS A 60 -3.73 -2.96 -15.71
CA LYS A 60 -3.42 -1.69 -16.40
C LYS A 60 -3.91 -0.43 -15.67
N LYS A 61 -5.01 -0.51 -14.93
CA LYS A 61 -5.55 0.59 -14.10
C LYS A 61 -4.90 0.63 -12.72
N ALA A 62 -4.34 -0.48 -12.25
CA ALA A 62 -3.71 -0.60 -10.94
C ALA A 62 -2.31 0.02 -10.92
N ILE A 63 -1.55 -0.12 -12.01
CA ILE A 63 -0.16 0.31 -12.09
C ILE A 63 -0.01 1.85 -12.08
N ASN A 64 0.87 2.35 -11.22
CA ASN A 64 1.24 3.75 -11.19
C ASN A 64 2.22 4.08 -12.33
N ARG A 65 2.21 5.34 -12.80
CA ARG A 65 3.24 5.81 -13.72
C ARG A 65 4.64 5.74 -13.08
N ILE A 66 5.64 5.43 -13.90
CA ILE A 66 7.05 5.40 -13.50
C ILE A 66 7.62 6.81 -13.26
N ASN A 67 7.04 7.87 -13.82
CA ASN A 67 7.54 9.24 -13.62
C ASN A 67 7.22 9.80 -12.23
N ASN A 68 8.19 10.48 -11.62
CA ASN A 68 7.95 11.33 -10.47
C ASN A 68 7.11 12.56 -10.85
N ASN A 69 6.46 13.16 -9.85
CA ASN A 69 5.77 14.44 -10.04
C ASN A 69 6.70 15.61 -9.71
N LEU A 70 7.39 16.11 -10.73
CA LEU A 70 8.38 17.19 -10.56
C LEU A 70 7.74 18.56 -10.33
N LEU A 71 6.44 18.74 -10.59
CA LEU A 71 5.75 20.01 -10.36
C LEU A 71 5.73 20.38 -8.87
N TYR A 72 5.49 19.41 -7.99
CA TYR A 72 5.46 19.61 -6.54
C TYR A 72 6.76 19.22 -5.85
N HIS A 73 7.64 18.47 -6.54
CA HIS A 73 8.90 17.96 -6.02
C HIS A 73 10.01 18.07 -7.07
N PRO A 74 10.49 19.29 -7.37
CA PRO A 74 11.41 19.53 -8.48
C PRO A 74 12.78 18.85 -8.31
N ASN A 75 13.17 18.53 -7.07
CA ASN A 75 14.46 17.91 -6.76
C ASN A 75 14.45 16.38 -6.86
N LYS A 76 13.31 15.75 -7.19
CA LYS A 76 13.25 14.29 -7.36
C LYS A 76 13.84 13.88 -8.72
N PRO A 77 14.39 12.65 -8.83
CA PRO A 77 14.77 12.09 -10.13
C PRO A 77 13.56 12.02 -11.07
N THR A 78 13.79 12.11 -12.38
CA THR A 78 12.72 12.12 -13.39
C THR A 78 11.84 10.87 -13.31
N TYR A 79 12.47 9.72 -13.15
CA TYR A 79 11.84 8.43 -12.99
C TYR A 79 11.98 7.93 -11.57
N LYS A 80 10.99 7.16 -11.13
CA LYS A 80 11.00 6.43 -9.87
C LYS A 80 11.93 5.22 -9.99
N ASP A 81 12.44 4.83 -8.84
CA ASP A 81 13.25 3.65 -8.54
C ASP A 81 12.40 2.42 -8.17
N HIS A 82 11.09 2.49 -8.42
CA HIS A 82 10.13 1.46 -8.06
C HIS A 82 8.94 1.37 -9.02
N PHE A 83 8.38 0.18 -9.10
CA PHE A 83 7.03 -0.06 -9.60
C PHE A 83 6.04 -0.05 -8.44
N GLY A 84 5.01 0.79 -8.54
CA GLY A 84 3.91 0.84 -7.58
C GLY A 84 2.60 0.44 -8.25
N ALA A 85 1.75 -0.32 -7.56
CA ALA A 85 0.41 -0.65 -8.04
C ALA A 85 -0.61 -0.63 -6.90
N GLY A 86 -1.81 -0.13 -7.16
CA GLY A 86 -2.94 -0.16 -6.23
C GLY A 86 -4.06 -1.06 -6.74
N LEU A 87 -4.33 -2.14 -6.04
CA LEU A 87 -5.47 -3.04 -6.25
C LEU A 87 -6.58 -2.75 -5.23
N ASP A 88 -7.75 -3.33 -5.45
CA ASP A 88 -8.92 -3.21 -4.58
C ASP A 88 -9.27 -1.75 -4.20
N LYS A 89 -9.24 -0.87 -5.21
CA LYS A 89 -9.33 0.58 -5.02
C LYS A 89 -10.73 1.09 -5.35
N ARG A 90 -11.70 0.76 -4.49
CA ARG A 90 -13.05 1.34 -4.58
C ARG A 90 -13.00 2.85 -4.24
N PRO A 91 -13.86 3.70 -4.83
CA PRO A 91 -13.96 5.09 -4.42
C PRO A 91 -14.18 5.23 -2.90
N LYS A 92 -13.40 6.11 -2.27
CA LYS A 92 -13.42 6.39 -0.82
C LYS A 92 -13.01 5.22 0.10
N THR A 93 -12.43 4.14 -0.41
CA THR A 93 -11.85 3.07 0.42
C THR A 93 -10.32 3.10 0.41
N GLY A 94 -9.70 2.35 1.32
CA GLY A 94 -8.25 2.10 1.29
C GLY A 94 -7.89 1.11 0.19
N ASP A 95 -6.80 1.38 -0.53
CA ASP A 95 -6.25 0.47 -1.54
C ASP A 95 -5.45 -0.68 -0.89
N PHE A 96 -5.21 -1.73 -1.67
CA PHE A 96 -4.15 -2.71 -1.43
C PHE A 96 -2.98 -2.36 -2.36
N TYR A 97 -1.94 -1.78 -1.79
CA TYR A 97 -0.80 -1.24 -2.50
C TYR A 97 0.36 -2.23 -2.52
N ILE A 98 1.00 -2.37 -3.67
CA ILE A 98 2.21 -3.17 -3.90
C ILE A 98 3.30 -2.20 -4.33
N HIS A 99 4.45 -2.28 -3.65
CA HIS A 99 5.64 -1.51 -3.94
C HIS A 99 6.81 -2.47 -4.16
N LEU A 100 7.42 -2.40 -5.35
CA LEU A 100 8.62 -3.15 -5.71
C LEU A 100 9.68 -2.16 -6.19
N GLY A 101 10.63 -1.83 -5.32
CA GLY A 101 11.70 -0.87 -5.54
C GLY A 101 13.08 -1.41 -5.18
N ILE A 102 14.13 -0.68 -5.57
CA ILE A 102 15.51 -1.07 -5.26
C ILE A 102 15.87 -0.88 -3.77
N GLU A 103 15.25 0.11 -3.11
CA GLU A 103 15.50 0.42 -1.69
C GLU A 103 14.51 -0.27 -0.75
N GLU A 104 13.22 -0.29 -1.14
CA GLU A 104 12.15 -0.87 -0.34
C GLU A 104 11.22 -1.71 -1.21
N CYS A 105 10.73 -2.80 -0.63
CA CYS A 105 9.69 -3.62 -1.20
C CYS A 105 8.68 -3.95 -0.10
N PHE A 106 7.39 -3.78 -0.39
CA PHE A 106 6.35 -4.04 0.59
C PHE A 106 4.98 -4.15 -0.06
N VAL A 107 4.04 -4.74 0.67
CA VAL A 107 2.61 -4.52 0.45
C VAL A 107 2.03 -3.72 1.61
N ALA A 108 1.05 -2.89 1.33
CA ALA A 108 0.36 -2.11 2.33
C ALA A 108 -1.14 -2.04 2.06
N ALA A 109 -1.93 -1.80 3.09
CA ALA A 109 -3.34 -1.46 2.91
C ALA A 109 -3.87 -0.52 3.97
N GLY A 110 -4.94 0.19 3.62
CA GLY A 110 -5.68 1.08 4.50
C GLY A 110 -5.62 2.52 4.00
N PHE A 111 -5.61 3.47 4.93
CA PHE A 111 -5.64 4.89 4.64
C PHE A 111 -4.31 5.54 5.02
N TYR A 112 -3.41 5.66 4.04
CA TYR A 112 -2.17 6.44 4.22
C TYR A 112 -2.43 7.92 3.97
N LYS A 113 -2.22 8.76 4.99
CA LYS A 113 -2.46 10.22 4.96
C LYS A 113 -3.78 10.61 4.26
N PRO A 114 -4.94 10.07 4.70
CA PRO A 114 -6.22 10.36 4.06
C PRO A 114 -6.61 11.83 4.19
N LYS A 115 -7.55 12.27 3.35
CA LYS A 115 -8.19 13.59 3.48
C LYS A 115 -8.81 13.75 4.87
N SER A 116 -8.89 14.99 5.35
CA SER A 116 -9.38 15.34 6.69
C SER A 116 -10.76 14.76 7.00
N GLU A 117 -11.67 14.71 6.02
CA GLU A 117 -13.02 14.14 6.16
C GLU A 117 -12.96 12.65 6.50
N LEU A 118 -12.23 11.84 5.71
CA LEU A 118 -12.07 10.41 5.96
C LEU A 118 -11.33 10.15 7.28
N LEU A 119 -10.31 10.96 7.58
CA LEU A 119 -9.57 10.86 8.84
C LEU A 119 -10.47 11.13 10.05
N LYS A 120 -11.41 12.06 9.93
CA LYS A 120 -12.41 12.36 10.95
C LYS A 120 -13.35 11.17 11.14
N SER A 121 -13.91 10.60 10.05
CA SER A 121 -14.81 9.45 10.15
C SER A 121 -14.14 8.22 10.77
N ILE A 122 -12.87 7.96 10.45
CA ILE A 122 -12.10 6.88 11.08
C ILE A 122 -11.95 7.11 12.60
N ARG A 123 -11.67 8.35 13.02
CA ARG A 123 -11.55 8.70 14.45
C ARG A 123 -12.87 8.57 15.18
N GLU A 124 -13.98 8.99 14.58
CA GLU A 124 -15.33 8.82 15.16
C GLU A 124 -15.70 7.33 15.31
N ALA A 125 -15.32 6.47 14.35
CA ALA A 125 -15.50 5.04 14.48
C ALA A 125 -14.64 4.43 15.62
N ILE A 126 -13.42 4.92 15.81
CA ILE A 126 -12.53 4.50 16.91
C ILE A 126 -13.04 5.00 18.27
N ASP A 127 -13.63 6.19 18.32
CA ASP A 127 -14.29 6.70 19.53
C ASP A 127 -15.44 5.78 19.95
N TYR A 128 -16.31 5.43 19.00
CA TYR A 128 -17.46 4.56 19.23
C TYR A 128 -17.09 3.10 19.51
N ASN A 129 -16.16 2.51 18.74
CA ASN A 129 -15.82 1.09 18.81
C ASN A 129 -14.33 0.80 18.55
N GLY A 130 -13.44 1.51 19.26
CA GLY A 130 -12.00 1.34 19.13
C GLY A 130 -11.46 0.05 19.76
N ASP A 131 -12.20 -0.61 20.65
CA ASP A 131 -11.81 -1.89 21.24
C ASP A 131 -11.78 -3.00 20.17
N GLU A 132 -12.74 -2.99 19.24
CA GLU A 132 -12.74 -3.90 18.09
C GLU A 132 -11.54 -3.65 17.17
N PHE A 133 -11.21 -2.38 16.90
CA PHE A 133 -10.02 -2.04 16.11
C PHE A 133 -8.73 -2.52 16.80
N LYS A 134 -8.61 -2.28 18.11
CA LYS A 134 -7.49 -2.77 18.93
C LYS A 134 -7.40 -4.29 18.87
N LYS A 135 -8.52 -5.02 18.95
CA LYS A 135 -8.54 -6.48 18.83
C LYS A 135 -8.01 -6.96 17.48
N ILE A 136 -8.40 -6.30 16.39
CA ILE A 136 -7.94 -6.62 15.03
C ILE A 136 -6.41 -6.45 14.93
N ILE A 137 -5.90 -5.26 15.25
CA ILE A 137 -4.46 -4.94 15.08
C ILE A 137 -3.56 -5.64 16.12
N ASN A 138 -4.13 -6.13 17.23
CA ASN A 138 -3.40 -6.92 18.22
C ASN A 138 -3.60 -8.44 18.06
N SER A 139 -4.35 -8.89 17.06
CA SER A 139 -4.47 -10.31 16.78
C SER A 139 -3.11 -10.92 16.44
N LYS A 140 -2.87 -12.18 16.82
CA LYS A 140 -1.61 -12.88 16.54
C LYS A 140 -1.32 -12.91 15.03
N SER A 141 -2.34 -13.18 14.22
CA SER A 141 -2.20 -13.23 12.77
C SER A 141 -1.72 -11.89 12.20
N PHE A 142 -2.36 -10.77 12.61
CA PHE A 142 -1.96 -9.44 12.17
C PHE A 142 -0.53 -9.11 12.60
N ARG A 143 -0.19 -9.29 13.88
CA ARG A 143 1.14 -8.95 14.41
C ARG A 143 2.28 -9.82 13.87
N ASN A 144 1.99 -11.03 13.42
CA ASN A 144 2.99 -11.89 12.78
C ASN A 144 3.29 -11.48 11.32
N HIS A 145 2.38 -10.73 10.67
CA HIS A 145 2.54 -10.29 9.29
C HIS A 145 2.90 -8.81 9.17
N PHE A 146 2.47 -8.00 10.14
CA PHE A 146 2.55 -6.55 10.14
C PHE A 146 3.13 -6.08 11.47
N ASP A 147 4.31 -5.46 11.42
CA ASP A 147 4.99 -5.01 12.64
C ASP A 147 4.22 -3.90 13.35
N ARG A 148 3.84 -2.83 12.62
CA ARG A 148 3.11 -1.66 13.15
C ARG A 148 2.25 -1.01 12.08
N LEU A 149 1.29 -0.21 12.53
CA LEU A 149 0.63 0.76 11.65
C LEU A 149 1.64 1.81 11.19
N MET A 150 1.51 2.24 9.93
CA MET A 150 2.34 3.29 9.35
C MET A 150 2.03 4.64 10.00
N GLY A 151 3.04 5.50 10.15
CA GLY A 151 2.85 6.88 10.62
C GLY A 151 2.72 7.03 12.14
N VAL A 152 3.13 6.03 12.91
CA VAL A 152 3.23 6.12 14.38
C VAL A 152 4.24 7.21 14.77
N GLU A 153 5.30 7.35 13.99
CA GLU A 153 6.34 8.37 14.11
C GLU A 153 5.87 9.80 13.75
N ASP A 154 4.81 9.92 12.94
CA ASP A 154 4.21 11.20 12.52
C ASP A 154 2.87 11.47 13.23
N GLN A 155 2.59 10.83 14.36
CA GLN A 155 1.36 11.05 15.09
C GLN A 155 1.27 12.47 15.71
N LEU A 156 0.05 12.89 16.04
CA LEU A 156 -0.18 14.15 16.76
C LEU A 156 0.46 14.10 18.16
N LYS A 157 1.10 15.19 18.57
CA LYS A 157 1.69 15.33 19.92
C LYS A 157 0.63 15.47 21.03
N THR A 158 -0.57 15.93 20.67
CA THR A 158 -1.69 16.16 21.58
C THR A 158 -2.97 15.51 21.05
N SER A 159 -4.05 15.52 21.83
CA SER A 159 -5.33 15.00 21.38
C SER A 159 -5.87 15.80 20.18
N PRO A 160 -6.45 15.12 19.17
CA PRO A 160 -7.16 15.82 18.10
C PRO A 160 -8.38 16.56 18.65
N LYS A 161 -8.81 17.62 17.96
CA LYS A 161 -10.00 18.40 18.31
C LYS A 161 -11.23 17.47 18.43
N GLY A 162 -11.97 17.62 19.52
CA GLY A 162 -13.16 16.81 19.82
C GLY A 162 -12.90 15.62 20.73
N PHE A 163 -11.63 15.33 21.07
CA PHE A 163 -11.27 14.20 21.93
C PHE A 163 -10.42 14.66 23.12
N THR A 164 -10.71 14.11 24.29
CA THR A 164 -9.98 14.42 25.52
C THR A 164 -8.61 13.72 25.53
N GLN A 165 -7.67 14.22 26.33
CA GLN A 165 -6.33 13.61 26.43
C GLN A 165 -6.33 12.26 27.17
N ASP A 166 -7.32 12.03 28.03
CA ASP A 166 -7.55 10.80 28.80
C ASP A 166 -8.43 9.78 28.07
N HIS A 167 -8.77 10.03 26.80
CA HIS A 167 -9.60 9.11 26.02
C HIS A 167 -8.97 7.70 25.93
N LYS A 168 -9.76 6.64 26.16
CA LYS A 168 -9.28 5.24 26.19
C LYS A 168 -8.57 4.75 24.91
N HIS A 169 -8.83 5.41 23.78
CA HIS A 169 -8.22 5.12 22.47
C HIS A 169 -7.31 6.25 21.98
N ILE A 170 -6.81 7.12 22.87
CA ILE A 170 -6.06 8.32 22.47
C ILE A 170 -4.85 8.02 21.60
N ASP A 171 -4.14 6.91 21.84
CA ASP A 171 -2.99 6.48 21.04
C ASP A 171 -3.36 6.24 19.57
N LEU A 172 -4.57 5.73 19.31
CA LEU A 172 -5.07 5.52 17.96
C LEU A 172 -5.59 6.83 17.36
N LEU A 173 -6.30 7.64 18.16
CA LEU A 173 -6.87 8.91 17.69
C LEU A 173 -5.79 9.89 17.23
N ARG A 174 -4.60 9.85 17.83
CA ARG A 174 -3.45 10.69 17.45
C ARG A 174 -2.85 10.33 16.09
N LEU A 175 -3.10 9.13 15.57
CA LEU A 175 -2.57 8.70 14.28
C LEU A 175 -3.09 9.59 13.14
N LYS A 176 -2.24 9.82 12.15
CA LYS A 176 -2.55 10.54 10.91
C LYS A 176 -2.73 9.60 9.71
N SER A 177 -2.32 8.35 9.86
CA SER A 177 -2.46 7.28 8.88
C SER A 177 -3.01 6.04 9.58
N PHE A 178 -3.89 5.32 8.90
CA PHE A 178 -4.45 4.04 9.32
C PHE A 178 -4.15 3.03 8.22
N ALA A 179 -2.87 2.78 8.01
CA ALA A 179 -2.38 1.80 7.04
C ALA A 179 -1.42 0.82 7.72
N ALA A 180 -1.38 -0.41 7.24
CA ALA A 180 -0.46 -1.45 7.70
C ALA A 180 0.41 -1.88 6.53
N MET A 181 1.67 -2.24 6.81
CA MET A 181 2.68 -2.58 5.81
C MET A 181 3.41 -3.87 6.19
N LYS A 182 3.55 -4.79 5.23
CA LYS A 182 4.41 -5.97 5.34
C LYS A 182 5.61 -5.75 4.39
N PRO A 183 6.83 -5.56 4.91
CA PRO A 183 8.02 -5.48 4.09
C PRO A 183 8.33 -6.86 3.49
N PHE A 184 8.99 -6.84 2.33
CA PHE A 184 9.58 -8.01 1.70
C PHE A 184 11.03 -7.72 1.37
N ASN A 185 11.91 -8.70 1.55
CA ASN A 185 13.26 -8.65 1.04
C ASN A 185 13.34 -9.27 -0.37
N ARG A 186 14.44 -9.03 -1.07
CA ARG A 186 14.63 -9.50 -2.46
C ARG A 186 14.54 -11.02 -2.58
N LYS A 187 15.04 -11.78 -1.61
CA LYS A 187 14.97 -13.25 -1.63
C LYS A 187 13.53 -13.74 -1.59
N GLU A 188 12.68 -13.11 -0.78
CA GLU A 188 11.25 -13.45 -0.70
C GLU A 188 10.53 -13.14 -2.01
N ILE A 189 10.89 -12.05 -2.70
CA ILE A 189 10.25 -11.64 -3.96
C ILE A 189 10.67 -12.54 -5.13
N LEU A 190 11.92 -13.00 -5.13
CA LEU A 190 12.44 -13.91 -6.15
C LEU A 190 12.01 -15.37 -5.94
N ALA A 191 11.38 -15.69 -4.81
CA ALA A 191 10.88 -17.03 -4.54
C ALA A 191 9.60 -17.31 -5.35
N ASP A 192 9.39 -18.59 -5.68
CA ASP A 192 8.24 -19.03 -6.49
C ASP A 192 6.89 -18.80 -5.80
N ASP A 193 6.89 -18.68 -4.47
CA ASP A 193 5.71 -18.52 -3.61
C ASP A 193 5.39 -17.05 -3.26
N PHE A 194 6.06 -16.07 -3.91
CA PHE A 194 5.84 -14.66 -3.61
C PHE A 194 4.38 -14.22 -3.83
N MET A 195 3.70 -14.77 -4.84
CA MET A 195 2.29 -14.42 -5.08
C MET A 195 1.38 -14.90 -3.93
N GLU A 196 1.63 -16.09 -3.43
CA GLU A 196 0.95 -16.70 -2.29
C GLU A 196 1.17 -15.87 -1.03
N GLU A 197 2.40 -15.40 -0.79
CA GLU A 197 2.74 -14.52 0.33
C GLU A 197 2.01 -13.17 0.28
N VAL A 198 1.82 -12.61 -0.91
CA VAL A 198 1.04 -11.38 -1.13
C VAL A 198 -0.45 -11.63 -0.88
N ILE A 199 -0.98 -12.77 -1.34
CA ILE A 199 -2.38 -13.17 -1.10
C ILE A 199 -2.63 -13.40 0.39
N GLU A 200 -1.70 -14.04 1.10
CA GLU A 200 -1.83 -14.26 2.54
C GLU A 200 -1.80 -12.93 3.31
N ALA A 201 -0.89 -12.01 2.95
CA ALA A 201 -0.89 -10.67 3.52
C ALA A 201 -2.25 -9.96 3.31
N TYR A 202 -2.85 -10.06 2.12
CA TYR A 202 -4.17 -9.51 1.84
C TYR A 202 -5.27 -10.14 2.74
N LYS A 203 -5.29 -11.47 2.89
CA LYS A 203 -6.24 -12.18 3.77
C LYS A 203 -6.17 -11.68 5.21
N VAL A 204 -4.97 -11.57 5.75
CA VAL A 204 -4.73 -11.10 7.13
C VAL A 204 -5.19 -9.65 7.31
N LEU A 205 -5.12 -8.83 6.25
CA LEU A 205 -5.61 -7.44 6.25
C LEU A 205 -7.13 -7.31 6.16
N LEU A 206 -7.88 -8.36 5.80
CA LEU A 206 -9.32 -8.23 5.56
C LEU A 206 -10.11 -7.67 6.76
N PRO A 207 -9.94 -8.15 8.01
CA PRO A 207 -10.67 -7.57 9.15
C PRO A 207 -10.34 -6.09 9.36
N PHE A 208 -9.06 -5.72 9.19
CA PHE A 208 -8.57 -4.35 9.32
C PHE A 208 -9.18 -3.43 8.25
N ARG A 209 -9.15 -3.85 6.99
CA ARG A 209 -9.70 -3.09 5.86
C ARG A 209 -11.22 -2.96 5.95
N ARG A 210 -11.93 -4.02 6.34
CA ARG A 210 -13.39 -4.00 6.53
C ARG A 210 -13.80 -3.02 7.64
N TYR A 211 -13.08 -2.98 8.76
CA TYR A 211 -13.32 -1.99 9.80
C TYR A 211 -13.19 -0.56 9.26
N LEU A 212 -12.07 -0.25 8.58
CA LEU A 212 -11.81 1.10 8.08
C LEU A 212 -12.76 1.50 6.96
N ASN A 213 -13.09 0.58 6.05
CA ASN A 213 -14.05 0.84 4.98
C ASN A 213 -15.45 1.14 5.55
N LYS A 214 -15.89 0.40 6.57
CA LYS A 214 -17.14 0.70 7.29
C LYS A 214 -17.10 2.07 7.97
N ALA A 215 -15.96 2.47 8.50
CA ALA A 215 -15.79 3.76 9.18
C ALA A 215 -15.99 4.96 8.24
N VAL A 216 -15.76 4.81 6.93
CA VAL A 216 -15.80 5.91 5.96
C VAL A 216 -17.02 5.88 5.01
N THR A 217 -17.94 4.94 5.22
CA THR A 217 -19.19 4.83 4.45
C THR A 217 -20.37 5.56 5.08
N VAL A 218 -20.19 6.13 6.27
CA VAL A 218 -21.23 6.84 7.04
C VAL A 218 -21.28 8.32 6.66
#